data_AF-A0A2V5W9C0-F1
#
_entry.id   AF-A0A2V5W9C0-F1
#
_cell.length_a   1.000
_cell.length_b   1.000
_cell.length_c   1.000
_cell.angle_alpha   90.00
_cell.angle_beta   90.00
_cell.angle_gamma   90.00
#
_symmetry.space_group_name_H-M   'P 1'
#
loop_
_entity.id
_entity.type
_entity.pdbx_description
1 polymer ?
#
loop_
_entity_poly.entity_id
_entity_poly.type
_entity_poly.pdbx_seq_one_letter_code
_entity_poly.pdbx_strand_id
1 'polypeptide(L)'
;MLRGFLVIFLLCTIAIIAAFGFRGQTSTGPPLELFPDMVRQMKVRAQAPLNLFADGRGPRLPVAGTVPIGYEMPKQEAVATADLAAVGSYLHPHAAFSAGTDYYNTGKMGDHWGTGIPLEVTRELMERGQQRFNITCA
;
A
#
# COMPACT_ATOMS: atom_id res chain seq x y z
N MET A 1 10.23 -2.76 63.73
CA MET A 1 10.65 -2.17 62.43
C MET A 1 10.85 -3.23 61.35
N LEU A 2 11.57 -4.33 61.62
CA LEU A 2 11.82 -5.40 60.63
C LEU A 2 10.55 -6.12 60.12
N ARG A 3 9.54 -6.32 60.97
CA ARG A 3 8.29 -7.01 60.59
C ARG A 3 7.49 -6.26 59.50
N GLY A 4 7.36 -4.94 59.61
CA GLY A 4 6.68 -4.12 58.60
C GLY A 4 7.45 -4.10 57.27
N PHE A 5 8.78 -4.01 57.34
CA PHE A 5 9.66 -4.08 56.17
C PHE A 5 9.49 -5.39 55.39
N LEU A 6 9.46 -6.54 56.07
CA LEU A 6 9.28 -7.84 55.42
C LEU A 6 7.91 -8.00 54.74
N VAL A 7 6.84 -7.48 55.36
CA VAL A 7 5.50 -7.50 54.76
C VAL A 7 5.45 -6.63 53.50
N ILE A 8 6.02 -5.43 53.54
CA ILE A 8 6.09 -4.55 52.38
C ILE A 8 6.93 -5.19 51.27
N PHE A 9 8.07 -5.78 51.60
CA PHE A 9 8.93 -6.46 50.64
C PHE A 9 8.20 -7.62 49.94
N LEU A 10 7.47 -8.44 50.70
CA LEU A 10 6.68 -9.55 50.16
C LEU A 10 5.52 -9.07 49.27
N LEU A 11 4.85 -7.98 49.65
CA LEU A 11 3.80 -7.40 48.80
C LEU A 11 4.38 -6.82 47.51
N CYS A 12 5.55 -6.17 47.57
CA CYS A 12 6.24 -5.67 46.39
C CYS A 12 6.67 -6.79 45.44
N THR A 13 7.19 -7.91 45.95
CA THR A 13 7.59 -9.05 45.10
C THR A 13 6.38 -9.68 44.40
N ILE A 14 5.26 -9.85 45.10
CA ILE A 14 4.01 -10.34 44.50
C ILE A 14 3.50 -9.38 43.42
N ALA A 15 3.52 -8.08 43.68
CA ALA A 15 3.08 -7.07 42.71
C ALA A 15 3.94 -7.08 41.43
N ILE A 16 5.26 -7.25 41.56
CA ILE A 16 6.19 -7.34 40.42
C ILE A 16 5.90 -8.58 39.58
N ILE A 17 5.72 -9.75 40.21
CA ILE A 17 5.42 -11.00 39.48
C ILE A 17 4.07 -10.91 38.77
N ALA A 18 3.06 -10.28 39.39
CA ALA A 18 1.75 -10.09 38.78
C ALA A 18 1.79 -9.14 37.56
N ALA A 19 2.62 -8.09 37.60
CA ALA A 19 2.70 -7.09 36.54
C ALA A 19 3.54 -7.56 35.33
N PHE A 20 4.66 -8.24 35.56
CA PHE A 20 5.58 -8.68 34.50
C PHE A 20 5.35 -10.12 34.06
N GLY A 21 4.56 -10.89 34.82
CA GLY A 21 4.32 -12.30 34.59
C GLY A 21 5.57 -13.15 34.83
N PHE A 22 5.45 -14.44 34.50
CA PHE A 22 6.58 -15.35 34.51
C PHE A 22 7.30 -15.31 33.16
N ARG A 23 8.62 -15.52 33.20
CA ARG A 23 9.45 -15.56 32.00
C ARG A 23 8.92 -16.61 31.01
N GLY A 24 8.75 -16.22 29.75
CA GLY A 24 8.31 -17.11 28.66
C GLY A 24 6.82 -17.07 28.33
N GLN A 25 6.03 -16.24 29.03
CA GLN A 25 4.63 -16.01 28.67
C GLN A 25 4.49 -15.03 27.50
N THR A 26 3.48 -15.25 26.66
CA THR A 26 3.12 -14.33 25.56
C THR A 26 2.23 -13.21 26.10
N SER A 27 2.55 -11.97 25.75
CA SER A 27 1.73 -10.80 26.07
C SER A 27 0.68 -10.58 24.98
N THR A 28 -0.52 -10.13 25.38
CA THR A 28 -1.54 -9.62 24.45
C THR A 28 -1.28 -8.17 24.04
N GLY A 29 -0.51 -7.43 24.85
CA GLY A 29 -0.11 -6.07 24.57
C GLY A 29 1.08 -5.99 23.62
N PRO A 30 1.37 -4.78 23.09
CA PRO A 30 2.56 -4.58 22.28
C PRO A 30 3.83 -4.96 23.06
N PRO A 31 4.87 -5.47 22.37
CA PRO A 31 6.15 -5.79 23.00
C PRO A 31 6.76 -4.57 23.72
N LEU A 32 7.48 -4.84 24.81
CA LEU A 32 8.19 -3.79 25.53
C LEU A 32 9.43 -3.35 24.72
N GLU A 33 9.47 -2.07 24.35
CA GLU A 33 10.57 -1.48 23.59
C GLU A 33 11.56 -0.77 24.53
N LEU A 34 12.77 -1.33 24.69
CA LEU A 34 13.80 -0.75 25.56
C LEU A 34 14.45 0.50 24.94
N PHE A 35 14.63 0.52 23.62
CA PHE A 35 15.25 1.62 22.88
C PHE A 35 14.36 2.05 21.70
N PRO A 36 13.40 2.96 21.91
CA PRO A 36 12.44 3.37 20.89
C PRO A 36 12.95 4.50 19.96
N ASP A 37 14.26 4.73 19.88
CA ASP A 37 14.86 5.94 19.30
C ASP A 37 14.46 6.21 17.84
N MET A 38 14.47 5.17 16.99
CA MET A 38 14.12 5.29 15.57
C MET A 38 12.92 4.43 15.16
N VAL A 39 12.20 3.84 16.12
CA VAL A 39 11.00 3.03 15.86
C VAL A 39 9.85 3.94 15.40
N ARG A 40 9.64 5.05 16.13
CA ARG A 40 8.61 6.07 15.87
C ARG A 40 9.28 7.39 15.51
N GLN A 41 9.55 7.56 14.22
CA GLN A 41 10.17 8.78 13.70
C GLN A 41 9.16 9.92 13.60
N MET A 42 9.64 11.16 13.70
CA MET A 42 8.86 12.39 13.48
C MET A 42 8.61 12.65 11.99
N LYS A 43 8.02 11.68 11.29
CA LYS A 43 7.55 11.80 9.90
C LYS A 43 6.27 11.01 9.72
N VAL A 44 5.37 11.54 8.90
CA VAL A 44 4.09 10.89 8.58
C VAL A 44 4.30 9.89 7.45
N ARG A 45 3.94 8.62 7.65
CA ARG A 45 3.99 7.58 6.61
C ARG A 45 2.70 7.59 5.78
N ALA A 46 2.72 6.94 4.61
CA ALA A 46 1.60 6.94 3.66
C ALA A 46 0.26 6.47 4.24
N GLN A 47 0.26 5.57 5.23
CA GLN A 47 -0.93 5.09 5.93
C GLN A 47 -0.80 5.30 7.44
N ALA A 48 -0.34 6.48 7.86
CA ALA A 48 -0.23 6.85 9.27
C ALA A 48 -1.37 7.80 9.69
N PRO A 49 -1.86 7.71 10.94
CA PRO A 49 -2.77 8.69 11.50
C PRO A 49 -2.05 10.03 11.74
N LEU A 50 -2.81 11.12 11.71
CA LEU A 50 -2.32 12.47 12.00
C LEU A 50 -3.42 13.34 12.58
N ASN A 51 -3.21 13.86 13.80
CA ASN A 51 -4.20 14.69 14.53
C ASN A 51 -4.25 16.16 14.08
N LEU A 52 -3.54 16.52 13.01
CA LEU A 52 -3.56 17.87 12.45
C LEU A 52 -4.86 18.15 11.67
N PHE A 53 -5.40 17.12 11.01
CA PHE A 53 -6.60 17.22 10.18
C PHE A 53 -7.81 16.62 10.90
N ALA A 54 -9.01 17.14 10.61
CA ALA A 54 -10.25 16.72 11.25
C ALA A 54 -10.60 15.23 11.02
N ASP A 55 -10.08 14.62 9.95
CA ASP A 55 -10.29 13.22 9.59
C ASP A 55 -9.26 12.27 10.21
N GLY A 56 -8.26 12.80 10.95
CA GLY A 56 -7.24 12.00 11.63
C GLY A 56 -6.27 11.27 10.70
N ARG A 57 -6.25 11.59 9.40
CA ARG A 57 -5.44 10.88 8.38
C ARG A 57 -4.23 11.70 7.96
N GLY A 58 -3.07 11.07 7.97
CA GLY A 58 -1.85 11.56 7.32
C GLY A 58 -1.96 11.68 5.80
N PRO A 59 -2.43 10.65 5.05
CA PRO A 59 -2.57 10.76 3.60
C PRO A 59 -3.66 11.75 3.20
N ARG A 60 -3.36 12.58 2.20
CA ARG A 60 -4.28 13.56 1.62
C ARG A 60 -4.65 13.16 0.20
N LEU A 61 -5.91 13.32 -0.14
CA LEU A 61 -6.33 13.25 -1.54
C LEU A 61 -5.78 14.46 -2.29
N PRO A 62 -5.39 14.29 -3.57
CA PRO A 62 -5.07 15.42 -4.43
C PRO A 62 -6.31 16.31 -4.60
N VAL A 63 -6.08 17.60 -4.88
CA VAL A 63 -7.16 18.53 -5.18
C VAL A 63 -7.84 18.09 -6.48
N ALA A 64 -9.17 18.19 -6.57
CA ALA A 64 -9.90 17.85 -7.78
C ALA A 64 -9.35 18.63 -8.99
N GLY A 65 -9.13 17.94 -10.11
CA GLY A 65 -8.52 18.51 -11.31
C GLY A 65 -6.98 18.54 -11.32
N THR A 66 -6.30 17.99 -10.30
CA THR A 66 -4.83 17.86 -10.32
C THR A 66 -4.39 16.89 -11.40
N VAL A 67 -3.55 17.36 -12.33
CA VAL A 67 -2.92 16.53 -13.37
C VAL A 67 -1.47 16.23 -12.96
N PRO A 68 -1.08 14.96 -12.80
CA PRO A 68 0.29 14.62 -12.43
C PRO A 68 1.29 14.91 -13.55
N ILE A 69 2.50 15.34 -13.20
CA ILE A 69 3.59 15.56 -14.17
C ILE A 69 3.90 14.23 -14.88
N GLY A 70 3.92 14.25 -16.21
CA GLY A 70 4.08 13.05 -17.04
C GLY A 70 2.77 12.38 -17.47
N TYR A 71 1.61 12.90 -17.03
CA TYR A 71 0.32 12.53 -17.59
C TYR A 71 -0.13 13.59 -18.59
N GLU A 72 -0.03 13.27 -19.88
CA GLU A 72 -0.71 14.02 -20.93
C GLU A 72 -2.04 13.31 -21.22
N MET A 73 -3.14 14.06 -21.25
CA MET A 73 -4.43 13.48 -21.62
C MET A 73 -4.34 12.99 -23.07
N PRO A 74 -4.63 11.70 -23.35
CA PRO A 74 -4.65 11.21 -24.73
C PRO A 74 -5.64 12.02 -25.57
N LYS A 75 -5.14 12.60 -26.66
CA LYS A 75 -5.98 13.23 -27.69
C LYS A 75 -6.35 12.16 -28.72
N GLN A 76 -7.61 12.19 -29.17
CA GLN A 76 -8.02 11.39 -30.32
C GLN A 76 -7.31 11.92 -31.57
N GLU A 77 -6.47 11.05 -32.14
CA GLU A 77 -5.91 11.08 -33.49
C GLU A 77 -4.65 11.94 -33.77
N ALA A 78 -3.49 11.28 -33.69
CA ALA A 78 -2.69 10.98 -34.89
C ALA A 78 -1.95 9.66 -34.67
N VAL A 79 -2.39 8.62 -35.38
CA VAL A 79 -1.74 7.31 -35.44
C VAL A 79 -0.39 7.46 -36.15
N ALA A 80 0.60 6.69 -35.64
CA ALA A 80 1.85 6.31 -36.29
C ALA A 80 2.93 7.38 -36.46
N THR A 81 3.77 7.54 -35.44
CA THR A 81 5.26 7.59 -35.48
C THR A 81 5.76 8.37 -34.28
N ALA A 82 5.78 7.75 -33.11
CA ALA A 82 6.75 8.16 -32.09
C ALA A 82 7.71 6.98 -31.97
N ASP A 83 8.92 7.16 -32.49
CA ASP A 83 10.01 6.20 -32.40
C ASP A 83 10.23 5.82 -30.93
N LEU A 84 9.65 4.68 -30.53
CA LEU A 84 9.86 4.04 -29.23
C LEU A 84 11.30 3.51 -29.06
N ALA A 85 12.21 3.85 -29.97
CA ALA A 85 13.58 3.34 -30.03
C ALA A 85 14.59 4.10 -29.15
N ALA A 86 14.23 5.23 -28.53
CA ALA A 86 15.21 6.15 -27.95
C ALA A 86 15.35 6.16 -26.41
N VAL A 87 14.61 5.34 -25.65
CA VAL A 87 14.69 5.38 -24.17
C VAL A 87 14.80 3.96 -23.63
N GLY A 88 15.86 3.71 -22.85
CA GLY A 88 16.38 2.39 -22.51
C GLY A 88 15.40 1.41 -21.84
N SER A 89 15.89 0.17 -21.68
CA SER A 89 15.20 -1.09 -21.37
C SER A 89 14.38 -1.19 -20.08
N TYR A 90 13.95 -0.07 -19.49
CA TYR A 90 13.06 0.02 -18.33
C TYR A 90 11.81 0.86 -18.61
N LEU A 91 11.47 1.13 -19.87
CA LEU A 91 10.17 1.67 -20.23
C LEU A 91 9.17 0.52 -20.31
N HIS A 92 8.20 0.48 -19.39
CA HIS A 92 6.92 -0.14 -19.74
C HIS A 92 6.40 0.60 -20.98
N PRO A 93 6.15 -0.07 -22.13
CA PRO A 93 5.67 0.60 -23.36
C PRO A 93 4.38 1.40 -23.13
N HIS A 94 3.67 1.07 -22.05
CA HIS A 94 2.46 1.70 -21.58
C HIS A 94 2.60 1.97 -20.07
N ALA A 95 3.44 2.93 -19.69
CA ALA A 95 3.65 3.29 -18.28
C ALA A 95 2.42 3.93 -17.60
N ALA A 96 1.34 4.16 -18.35
CA ALA A 96 0.10 4.71 -17.84
C ALA A 96 -1.11 3.88 -18.31
N PHE A 97 -1.79 3.26 -17.35
CA PHE A 97 -3.09 2.63 -17.56
C PHE A 97 -4.10 3.74 -17.93
N SER A 98 -4.82 3.56 -19.05
CA SER A 98 -5.80 4.53 -19.56
C SER A 98 -5.21 5.83 -20.15
N ALA A 99 -4.00 5.78 -20.68
CA ALA A 99 -3.37 6.91 -21.37
C ALA A 99 -3.52 6.89 -22.90
N GLY A 100 -4.32 5.99 -23.47
CA GLY A 100 -4.58 5.89 -24.91
C GLY A 100 -6.07 5.81 -25.24
N THR A 101 -6.43 6.16 -26.47
CA THR A 101 -7.79 6.01 -27.04
C THR A 101 -7.96 4.71 -27.83
N ASP A 102 -6.99 3.81 -27.73
CA ASP A 102 -6.94 2.53 -28.45
C ASP A 102 -7.76 1.44 -27.75
N TYR A 103 -7.93 0.32 -28.44
CA TYR A 103 -8.71 -0.81 -27.96
C TYR A 103 -8.18 -1.39 -26.64
N TYR A 104 -6.86 -1.41 -26.46
CA TYR A 104 -6.23 -1.90 -25.22
C TYR A 104 -6.61 -1.08 -23.99
N ASN A 105 -6.69 0.24 -24.10
CA ASN A 105 -7.03 1.13 -22.97
C ASN A 105 -8.53 1.35 -22.80
N THR A 106 -9.32 1.33 -23.87
CA THR A 106 -10.74 1.71 -23.85
C THR A 106 -11.72 0.53 -23.97
N GLY A 107 -11.26 -0.62 -24.47
CA GLY A 107 -12.13 -1.74 -24.83
C GLY A 107 -13.01 -1.48 -26.06
N LYS A 108 -12.77 -0.37 -26.79
CA LYS A 108 -13.54 -0.01 -27.99
C LYS A 108 -12.71 -0.03 -29.28
N MET A 109 -13.35 -0.44 -30.37
CA MET A 109 -12.88 -0.30 -31.74
C MET A 109 -13.82 0.67 -32.45
N GLY A 110 -13.44 1.95 -32.52
CA GLY A 110 -14.36 3.02 -32.90
C GLY A 110 -15.52 3.12 -31.92
N ASP A 111 -16.75 3.06 -32.43
CA ASP A 111 -17.98 3.15 -31.61
C ASP A 111 -18.44 1.80 -31.04
N HIS A 112 -17.77 0.70 -31.39
CA HIS A 112 -18.16 -0.64 -30.98
C HIS A 112 -17.27 -1.20 -29.87
N TRP A 113 -17.84 -2.01 -28.99
CA TRP A 113 -17.06 -2.82 -28.04
C TRP A 113 -16.36 -3.93 -28.79
N GLY A 114 -15.06 -4.11 -28.54
CA GLY A 114 -14.36 -5.26 -29.09
C GLY A 114 -14.77 -6.54 -28.36
N THR A 115 -14.63 -7.67 -29.06
CA THR A 115 -15.10 -8.98 -28.62
C THR A 115 -13.98 -9.91 -28.15
N GLY A 116 -12.71 -9.52 -28.34
CA GLY A 116 -11.53 -10.34 -28.03
C GLY A 116 -10.61 -9.72 -26.99
N ILE A 117 -9.62 -10.48 -26.51
CA ILE A 117 -8.63 -9.94 -25.57
C ILE A 117 -7.57 -9.17 -26.37
N PRO A 118 -7.29 -7.87 -26.07
CA PRO A 118 -6.32 -7.04 -26.80
C PRO A 118 -4.85 -7.38 -26.52
N LEU A 119 -4.60 -8.51 -25.89
CA LEU A 119 -3.30 -8.99 -25.44
C LEU A 119 -3.10 -10.41 -25.96
N GLU A 120 -1.84 -10.77 -26.19
CA GLU A 120 -1.50 -12.16 -26.43
C GLU A 120 -1.86 -13.02 -25.21
N VAL A 121 -2.73 -14.00 -25.43
CA VAL A 121 -3.23 -14.89 -24.39
C VAL A 121 -2.23 -16.03 -24.19
N THR A 122 -1.18 -15.75 -23.43
CA THR A 122 -0.20 -16.77 -23.03
C THR A 122 -0.71 -17.57 -21.82
N ARG A 123 -0.14 -18.76 -21.60
CA ARG A 123 -0.44 -19.58 -20.42
C ARG A 123 -0.17 -18.83 -19.12
N GLU A 124 0.94 -18.10 -19.05
CA GLU A 124 1.33 -17.31 -17.88
C GLU A 124 0.30 -16.20 -17.58
N LEU A 125 -0.23 -15.54 -18.61
CA LEU A 125 -1.28 -14.53 -18.46
C LEU A 125 -2.57 -15.15 -17.91
N MET A 126 -2.96 -16.32 -18.40
CA MET A 126 -4.15 -17.04 -17.95
C MET A 126 -4.02 -17.51 -16.49
N GLU A 127 -2.86 -18.03 -16.08
CA GLU A 127 -2.58 -18.41 -14.70
C GLU A 127 -2.67 -17.21 -13.75
N ARG A 128 -2.07 -16.06 -14.13
CA ARG A 128 -2.21 -14.81 -13.38
C ARG A 128 -3.67 -14.33 -13.36
N GLY A 129 -4.39 -14.46 -14.46
CA GLY A 129 -5.81 -14.11 -14.57
C GLY A 129 -6.68 -14.91 -13.61
N GLN A 130 -6.48 -16.23 -13.55
CA GLN A 130 -7.15 -17.11 -12.59
C GLN A 130 -6.84 -16.70 -11.15
N GLN A 131 -5.57 -16.43 -10.84
CA GLN A 131 -5.18 -15.97 -9.50
C GLN A 131 -5.89 -14.67 -9.12
N ARG A 132 -5.96 -13.69 -10.02
CA ARG A 132 -6.63 -12.41 -9.76
C ARG A 132 -8.14 -12.56 -9.62
N PHE A 133 -8.77 -13.34 -10.49
CA PHE A 133 -10.20 -13.66 -10.40
C PHE A 133 -10.55 -14.26 -9.03
N ASN A 134 -9.76 -15.22 -8.55
CA ASN A 134 -9.97 -15.86 -7.25
C ASN A 134 -9.74 -14.93 -6.04
N ILE A 135 -9.01 -13.82 -6.22
CA ILE A 135 -8.78 -12.83 -5.16
C ILE A 135 -9.90 -11.78 -5.11
N THR A 136 -10.41 -11.36 -6.26
CA THR A 136 -11.29 -10.17 -6.34
C THR A 136 -12.70 -10.42 -6.86
N CYS A 137 -12.95 -11.53 -7.56
CA CYS A 137 -14.19 -11.75 -8.34
C CYS A 137 -14.94 -13.06 -8.04
N ALA A 138 -14.25 -14.15 -7.70
CA ALA A 138 -14.84 -15.45 -7.39
C ALA A 138 -15.56 -15.45 -6.04
#